data_AF-A0A8C3GMY2-F1
#
_entry.id   AF-A0A8C3GMY2-F1
#
_cell.length_a   1.000
_cell.length_b   1.000
_cell.length_c   1.000
_cell.angle_alpha   90.00
_cell.angle_beta   90.00
_cell.angle_gamma   90.00
#
_symmetry.space_group_name_H-M   'P 1'
#
loop_
_entity.id
_entity.type
_entity.pdbx_description
1 polymer ?
#
loop_
_entity_poly.entity_id
_entity_poly.type
_entity_poly.pdbx_seq_one_letter_code
_entity_poly.pdbx_strand_id
1 'polypeptide(L)'
;MLTHPLADVPHGGPTVKYESQPRFISATGGTLHLYQLEGLNWLRFSWAQSTDTILADEMGLGKTIQTIVFLYSLYKEGPFLVSAPLSTIINWEREFQMWAPAFYVVTYTGDKDSRVNWGPGLQGPGLTWWLCPWGAGCPRDAG
;
A
#
# COMPACT_ATOMS: atom_id res chain seq x y z
N MET A 1 15.24 15.89 -0.12
CA MET A 1 14.57 16.20 -1.40
C MET A 1 14.57 14.94 -2.25
N LEU A 2 13.51 14.14 -2.20
CA LEU A 2 13.31 13.03 -3.15
C LEU A 2 12.19 13.46 -4.09
N THR A 3 12.57 14.06 -5.21
CA THR A 3 11.68 14.32 -6.32
C THR A 3 11.53 13.02 -7.10
N HIS A 4 10.72 12.09 -6.60
CA HIS A 4 10.17 11.07 -7.49
C HIS A 4 9.11 11.75 -8.36
N PRO A 5 9.32 11.84 -9.68
CA PRO A 5 8.37 12.53 -10.54
C PRO A 5 7.02 11.82 -10.46
N LEU A 6 5.96 12.59 -10.19
CA LEU A 6 4.54 12.19 -10.24
C LEU A 6 4.10 11.69 -11.65
N ALA A 7 5.04 11.47 -12.57
CA ALA A 7 4.79 11.06 -13.95
C ALA A 7 4.60 9.53 -14.09
N ASP A 8 4.95 8.75 -13.07
CA ASP A 8 4.82 7.29 -13.07
C ASP A 8 3.77 6.81 -12.05
N VAL A 9 2.62 7.47 -11.97
CA VAL A 9 1.45 6.91 -11.24
C VAL A 9 0.75 5.86 -12.11
N PRO A 10 0.09 4.85 -11.52
CA PRO A 10 -0.65 3.86 -12.29
C PRO A 10 -1.70 4.52 -13.19
N HIS A 11 -1.61 4.24 -14.49
CA HIS A 11 -2.57 4.65 -15.51
C HIS A 11 -3.21 3.39 -16.09
N GLY A 12 -4.50 3.18 -15.81
CA GLY A 12 -5.28 2.04 -16.32
C GLY A 12 -6.23 1.48 -15.28
N GLY A 13 -7.44 1.10 -15.72
CA GLY A 13 -8.44 0.48 -14.84
C GLY A 13 -7.96 -0.87 -14.30
N PRO A 14 -8.56 -1.36 -13.19
CA PRO A 14 -8.16 -2.58 -12.51
C PRO A 14 -8.32 -3.85 -13.38
N THR A 15 -9.10 -3.78 -14.45
CA THR A 15 -9.35 -4.89 -15.40
C THR A 15 -8.26 -5.06 -16.47
N VAL A 16 -7.36 -4.09 -16.64
CA VAL A 16 -6.28 -4.19 -17.64
C VAL A 16 -5.15 -5.03 -17.08
N LYS A 17 -4.92 -6.22 -17.67
CA LYS A 17 -3.83 -7.12 -17.28
C LYS A 17 -2.47 -6.51 -17.62
N TYR A 18 -1.53 -6.60 -16.69
CA TYR A 18 -0.13 -6.29 -16.94
C TYR A 18 0.57 -7.52 -17.53
N GLU A 19 0.99 -7.44 -18.79
CA GLU A 19 1.82 -8.48 -19.44
C GLU A 19 3.29 -8.43 -18.99
N SER A 20 3.74 -7.24 -18.58
CA SER A 20 5.08 -6.98 -18.06
C SER A 20 5.00 -6.11 -16.82
N GLN A 21 6.10 -6.04 -16.07
CA GLN A 21 6.18 -5.20 -14.88
C GLN A 21 5.82 -3.75 -15.21
N PRO A 22 4.87 -3.14 -14.48
CA PRO A 22 4.45 -1.78 -14.76
C PRO A 22 5.58 -0.78 -14.46
N ARG A 23 5.66 0.29 -15.26
CA ARG A 23 6.73 1.29 -15.19
C ARG A 23 6.87 1.94 -13.81
N PHE A 24 5.76 2.12 -13.10
CA PHE A 24 5.74 2.68 -11.75
C PHE A 24 6.47 1.82 -10.71
N ILE A 25 6.61 0.52 -10.96
CA ILE A 25 7.45 -0.38 -10.13
C ILE A 25 8.88 -0.41 -10.66
N SER A 26 9.10 -0.40 -11.98
CA SER A 26 10.46 -0.31 -12.51
C SER A 26 11.16 0.98 -12.09
N ALA A 27 10.41 2.07 -11.91
CA ALA A 27 10.92 3.36 -11.46
C ALA A 27 11.43 3.35 -10.01
N THR A 28 10.99 2.40 -9.17
CA THR A 28 11.50 2.25 -7.79
C THR A 28 12.81 1.46 -7.72
N GLY A 29 13.25 0.87 -8.84
CA GLY A 29 14.43 -0.01 -8.89
C GLY A 29 14.17 -1.43 -8.41
N GLY A 30 12.93 -1.78 -8.05
CA GLY A 30 12.51 -3.14 -7.73
C GLY A 30 12.17 -3.95 -8.99
N THR A 31 12.40 -5.27 -8.93
CA THR A 31 11.97 -6.21 -9.97
C THR A 31 11.03 -7.24 -9.37
N LEU A 32 9.83 -7.36 -9.92
CA LEU A 32 8.85 -8.36 -9.54
C LEU A 32 9.17 -9.69 -10.23
N HIS A 33 9.03 -10.78 -9.48
CA HIS A 33 9.03 -12.10 -10.09
C HIS A 33 7.74 -12.34 -10.89
N LEU A 34 7.79 -13.27 -11.84
CA LEU A 34 6.65 -13.56 -12.71
C LEU A 34 5.40 -14.00 -11.93
N TYR A 35 5.58 -14.82 -10.89
CA TYR A 35 4.47 -15.24 -10.01
C TYR A 35 3.86 -14.07 -9.23
N GLN A 36 4.66 -13.05 -8.87
CA GLN A 36 4.16 -11.86 -8.18
C GLN A 36 3.35 -10.97 -9.13
N LEU A 37 3.75 -10.90 -10.41
CA LEU A 37 3.00 -10.20 -11.44
C LEU A 37 1.66 -10.90 -11.73
N GLU A 38 1.65 -12.24 -11.73
CA GLU A 38 0.44 -13.02 -11.86
C GLU A 38 -0.50 -12.82 -10.66
N GLY A 39 0.02 -12.88 -9.43
CA GLY A 39 -0.72 -12.58 -8.21
C GLY A 39 -1.30 -11.15 -8.20
N LEU A 40 -0.51 -10.16 -8.63
CA LEU A 40 -0.97 -8.77 -8.78
C LEU A 40 -2.15 -8.66 -9.75
N ASN A 41 -2.06 -9.29 -10.92
CA ASN A 41 -3.13 -9.28 -11.91
C ASN A 41 -4.40 -9.94 -11.36
N TRP A 42 -4.25 -11.05 -10.64
CA TRP A 42 -5.37 -11.73 -9.99
C TRP A 42 -6.06 -10.88 -8.92
N LEU A 43 -5.28 -10.19 -8.08
CA LEU A 43 -5.81 -9.26 -7.07
C LEU A 43 -6.55 -8.08 -7.70
N ARG A 44 -5.97 -7.45 -8.74
CA ARG A 44 -6.61 -6.33 -9.46
C ARG A 44 -7.90 -6.77 -10.14
N PHE A 45 -7.91 -7.96 -10.76
CA PHE A 45 -9.11 -8.52 -11.35
C PHE A 45 -10.20 -8.78 -10.30
N SER A 46 -9.84 -9.40 -9.17
CA SER A 46 -10.79 -9.71 -8.10
C SER A 46 -11.36 -8.45 -7.45
N TRP A 47 -10.53 -7.42 -7.27
CA TRP A 47 -10.97 -6.09 -6.83
C TRP A 47 -11.99 -5.48 -7.79
N ALA A 48 -11.75 -5.56 -9.11
CA ALA A 48 -12.70 -5.08 -10.11
C ALA A 48 -14.05 -5.84 -10.08
N GLN A 49 -14.05 -7.08 -9.60
CA GLN A 49 -15.26 -7.89 -9.41
C GLN A 49 -15.91 -7.72 -8.03
N SER A 50 -15.34 -6.89 -7.15
CA SER A 50 -15.77 -6.74 -5.75
C SER A 50 -15.76 -8.08 -4.97
N THR A 51 -14.76 -8.93 -5.26
CA THR A 51 -14.59 -10.23 -4.61
C THR A 51 -13.45 -10.19 -3.60
N ASP A 52 -13.72 -10.64 -2.38
CA ASP A 52 -12.69 -10.77 -1.34
C ASP A 52 -11.67 -11.86 -1.69
N THR A 53 -10.39 -11.58 -1.47
CA THR A 53 -9.28 -12.47 -1.84
C THR A 53 -8.41 -12.83 -0.64
N ILE A 54 -7.94 -14.08 -0.61
CA ILE A 54 -6.97 -14.57 0.37
C ILE A 54 -5.70 -15.01 -0.37
N LEU A 55 -4.56 -14.41 -0.01
CA LEU A 55 -3.24 -14.85 -0.49
C LEU A 55 -2.75 -16.03 0.35
N ALA A 56 -2.83 -17.24 -0.19
CA ALA A 56 -2.42 -18.48 0.47
C ALA A 56 -1.03 -18.99 0.04
N ASP A 57 -0.22 -18.13 -0.57
CA ASP A 57 1.13 -18.48 -1.03
C ASP A 57 2.05 -18.96 0.10
N GLU A 58 3.05 -19.77 -0.22
CA GLU A 58 4.09 -20.19 0.73
C GLU A 58 4.78 -19.00 1.41
N MET A 59 5.31 -19.24 2.62
CA MET A 59 6.07 -18.24 3.36
C MET A 59 7.34 -17.86 2.59
N GLY A 60 7.67 -16.57 2.53
CA GLY A 60 8.87 -16.10 1.83
C GLY A 60 8.69 -15.71 0.35
N LEU A 61 7.52 -15.95 -0.27
CA LEU A 61 7.22 -15.53 -1.66
C LEU A 61 6.94 -14.03 -1.84
N GLY A 62 7.16 -13.21 -0.80
CA GLY A 62 6.99 -11.76 -0.89
C GLY A 62 5.52 -11.31 -0.98
N LYS A 63 4.60 -11.96 -0.25
CA LYS A 63 3.19 -11.54 -0.13
C LYS A 63 3.05 -10.07 0.25
N THR A 64 3.91 -9.56 1.12
CA THR A 64 3.97 -8.14 1.51
C THR A 64 4.18 -7.24 0.29
N ILE A 65 5.15 -7.56 -0.57
CA ILE A 65 5.46 -6.80 -1.77
C ILE A 65 4.28 -6.86 -2.74
N GLN A 66 3.70 -8.05 -2.97
CA GLN A 66 2.52 -8.20 -3.82
C GLN A 66 1.36 -7.31 -3.35
N THR A 67 1.06 -7.31 -2.04
CA THR A 67 0.01 -6.46 -1.46
C THR A 67 0.33 -4.99 -1.63
N ILE A 68 1.56 -4.55 -1.37
CA ILE A 68 1.95 -3.13 -1.52
C ILE A 68 1.82 -2.68 -2.97
N VAL A 69 2.30 -3.46 -3.92
CA VAL A 69 2.19 -3.15 -5.35
C VAL A 69 0.74 -3.15 -5.82
N PHE A 70 -0.08 -4.06 -5.29
CA PHE A 70 -1.52 -4.07 -5.54
C PHE A 70 -2.19 -2.78 -5.06
N LEU A 71 -1.96 -2.38 -3.81
CA LEU A 71 -2.48 -1.11 -3.27
C LEU A 71 -1.96 0.07 -4.09
N TYR A 72 -0.69 0.04 -4.49
CA TYR A 72 -0.10 1.10 -5.29
C TYR A 72 -0.73 1.20 -6.67
N SER A 73 -1.09 0.08 -7.28
CA SER A 73 -1.86 0.07 -8.54
C SER A 73 -3.25 0.71 -8.42
N LEU A 74 -3.80 0.75 -7.21
CA LEU A 74 -5.09 1.34 -6.87
C LEU A 74 -4.95 2.72 -6.20
N TYR A 75 -3.82 3.40 -6.37
CA TYR A 75 -3.52 4.68 -5.71
C TYR A 75 -4.66 5.72 -5.75
N LYS A 76 -5.50 5.74 -6.79
CA LYS A 76 -6.61 6.70 -6.92
C LYS A 76 -7.92 6.30 -6.23
N GLU A 77 -8.05 5.04 -5.80
CA GLU A 77 -9.32 4.46 -5.31
C GLU A 77 -9.58 4.71 -3.81
N GLY A 78 -8.77 5.54 -3.16
CA GLY A 78 -9.05 6.06 -1.83
C GLY A 78 -8.10 5.56 -0.75
N PRO A 79 -8.42 5.85 0.53
CA PRO A 79 -7.55 5.48 1.62
C PRO A 79 -7.62 3.98 1.90
N PHE A 80 -6.47 3.34 2.12
CA PHE A 80 -6.37 1.90 2.39
C PHE A 80 -5.98 1.66 3.85
N LEU A 81 -6.59 0.66 4.49
CA LEU A 81 -6.21 0.16 5.82
C LEU A 81 -5.50 -1.18 5.63
N VAL A 82 -4.25 -1.26 6.07
CA VAL A 82 -3.53 -2.53 6.23
C VAL A 82 -3.58 -2.88 7.70
N SER A 83 -3.64 -4.15 8.08
CA SER A 83 -3.46 -4.55 9.48
C SER A 83 -2.36 -5.59 9.54
N ALA A 84 -1.38 -5.39 10.42
CA ALA A 84 -0.23 -6.27 10.56
C ALA A 84 0.22 -6.34 12.02
N PRO A 85 0.84 -7.47 12.45
CA PRO A 85 1.41 -7.59 13.79
C PRO A 85 2.48 -6.51 14.06
N LEU A 86 2.54 -6.01 15.29
CA LEU A 86 3.46 -4.95 15.73
C LEU A 86 4.94 -5.24 15.37
N SER A 87 5.36 -6.50 15.48
CA SER A 87 6.73 -6.93 15.16
C SER A 87 7.12 -6.76 13.68
N THR A 88 6.13 -6.72 12.78
CA THR A 88 6.35 -6.63 11.33
C THR A 88 6.17 -5.21 10.79
N ILE A 89 5.70 -4.28 11.62
CA ILE A 89 5.37 -2.90 11.22
C ILE A 89 6.56 -2.17 10.58
N ILE A 90 7.74 -2.27 11.19
CA ILE A 90 8.97 -1.65 10.67
C ILE A 90 9.34 -2.21 9.29
N ASN A 91 9.08 -3.49 9.05
CA ASN A 91 9.32 -4.11 7.75
C ASN A 91 8.35 -3.56 6.70
N TRP A 92 7.05 -3.48 7.02
CA TRP A 92 6.05 -2.89 6.13
C TRP A 92 6.39 -1.44 5.75
N GLU A 93 6.82 -0.61 6.71
CA GLU A 93 7.20 0.77 6.44
C GLU A 93 8.36 0.88 5.44
N ARG A 94 9.41 0.07 5.61
CA ARG A 94 10.55 0.02 4.67
C ARG A 94 10.11 -0.42 3.28
N GLU A 95 9.27 -1.44 3.19
CA GLU A 95 8.76 -1.93 1.91
C GLU A 95 7.86 -0.88 1.23
N PHE A 96 7.02 -0.15 1.97
CA PHE A 96 6.22 0.94 1.38
C PHE A 96 7.10 2.07 0.86
N GLN A 97 8.12 2.48 1.61
CA GLN A 97 9.07 3.51 1.16
C GLN A 97 9.82 3.09 -0.11
N MET A 98 10.13 1.80 -0.25
CA MET A 98 10.80 1.25 -1.42
C MET A 98 9.86 1.08 -2.61
N TRP A 99 8.74 0.38 -2.44
CA TRP A 99 7.87 -0.05 -3.55
C TRP A 99 6.77 0.95 -3.92
N ALA A 100 6.42 1.85 -3.00
CA ALA A 100 5.36 2.83 -3.21
C ALA A 100 5.69 4.18 -2.54
N PRO A 101 6.78 4.85 -2.94
CA PRO A 101 7.25 6.10 -2.32
C PRO A 101 6.27 7.27 -2.42
N ALA A 102 5.29 7.20 -3.34
CA ALA A 102 4.26 8.22 -3.48
C ALA A 102 3.08 8.04 -2.51
N PHE A 103 2.98 6.92 -1.77
CA PHE A 103 2.00 6.80 -0.70
C PHE A 103 2.44 7.56 0.54
N TYR A 104 1.48 8.26 1.15
CA TYR A 104 1.65 8.74 2.51
C TYR A 104 1.21 7.63 3.47
N VAL A 105 2.17 7.10 4.22
CA VAL A 105 1.96 6.00 5.16
C VAL A 105 1.94 6.55 6.59
N VAL A 106 0.83 6.36 7.30
CA VAL A 106 0.71 6.72 8.72
C VAL A 106 0.73 5.48 9.59
N THR A 107 1.78 5.37 10.42
CA THR A 107 1.95 4.28 11.38
C THR A 107 1.35 4.66 12.74
N TYR A 108 0.28 3.99 13.14
CA TYR A 108 -0.28 4.10 14.49
C TYR A 108 0.36 3.12 15.47
N THR A 109 1.46 3.50 16.10
CA THR A 109 2.08 2.71 17.17
C THR A 109 2.05 3.50 18.49
N GLY A 110 1.63 2.86 19.59
CA GLY A 110 1.69 3.45 20.93
C GLY A 110 0.45 3.26 21.82
N ASP A 111 0.63 3.68 23.07
CA ASP A 111 -0.37 3.67 24.14
C ASP A 111 -1.49 4.69 23.92
N LYS A 112 -2.56 4.59 24.71
CA LYS A 112 -3.78 5.39 24.56
C LYS A 112 -3.52 6.90 24.47
N ASP A 113 -2.49 7.41 25.15
CA ASP A 113 -2.13 8.84 25.17
C ASP A 113 -1.51 9.36 23.87
N SER A 114 -0.78 8.54 23.10
CA SER A 114 -0.31 8.96 21.77
C SER A 114 -1.44 9.00 20.73
N ARG A 115 -2.62 8.45 21.07
CA ARG A 115 -3.85 8.49 20.25
C ARG A 115 -4.73 9.71 20.52
N VAL A 116 -4.41 10.52 21.54
CA VAL A 116 -5.25 11.65 22.01
C VAL A 116 -5.14 12.89 21.11
N ASN A 117 -4.03 13.05 20.38
CA ASN A 117 -3.83 14.24 19.53
C ASN A 117 -4.40 14.12 18.11
N TRP A 118 -5.10 13.02 17.80
CA TRP A 118 -5.67 12.76 16.49
C TRP A 118 -7.18 12.66 16.57
N GLY A 119 -7.86 13.26 15.58
CA GLY A 119 -9.30 13.54 15.61
C GLY A 119 -10.21 12.34 15.99
N PRO A 120 -11.44 12.63 16.46
CA PRO A 120 -12.31 11.68 17.17
C PRO A 120 -12.71 10.40 16.41
N GLY A 121 -12.42 10.28 15.10
CA GLY A 121 -12.74 9.11 14.29
C GLY A 121 -11.70 7.98 14.30
N LEU A 122 -10.56 8.13 14.98
CA LEU A 122 -9.39 7.26 14.82
C LEU A 122 -9.04 6.45 16.09
N GLN A 123 -9.90 6.46 17.10
CA GLN A 123 -9.62 5.87 18.42
C GLN A 123 -10.18 4.43 18.54
N GLY A 124 -9.56 3.48 17.84
CA GLY A 124 -9.83 2.05 18.00
C GLY A 124 -8.66 1.30 18.68
N PRO A 125 -8.92 0.32 19.58
CA PRO A 125 -7.86 -0.53 20.12
C PRO A 125 -7.39 -1.55 19.06
N GLY A 126 -6.07 -1.68 18.91
CA GLY A 126 -5.46 -2.83 18.23
C GLY A 126 -5.37 -2.80 16.71
N LEU A 127 -5.66 -1.68 16.03
CA LEU A 127 -5.48 -1.56 14.59
C LEU A 127 -4.63 -0.34 14.25
N THR A 128 -3.67 -0.59 13.36
CA THR A 128 -2.64 0.34 12.95
C THR A 128 -2.63 0.37 11.43
N TRP A 129 -2.52 1.56 10.82
CA TRP A 129 -2.30 1.93 9.41
C TRP A 129 -3.47 2.70 8.77
N TRP A 130 -3.18 3.89 8.23
CA TRP A 130 -4.09 4.57 7.30
C TRP A 130 -3.21 5.07 6.15
N LEU A 131 -3.42 4.51 4.95
CA LEU A 131 -2.77 4.94 3.73
C LEU A 131 -3.67 5.98 3.09
N CYS A 132 -3.16 7.20 2.88
CA CYS A 132 -3.90 8.23 2.15
C CYS A 132 -3.12 8.59 0.88
N PRO A 133 -3.73 8.57 -0.31
CA PRO A 133 -3.07 9.10 -1.49
C PRO A 133 -2.80 10.60 -1.32
N TRP A 134 -1.61 11.04 -1.74
CA TRP A 134 -1.19 12.44 -1.70
C TRP A 134 -2.20 13.29 -2.50
N GLY A 135 -2.91 14.19 -1.81
CA GLY A 135 -3.89 15.11 -2.39
C GLY A 135 -5.34 14.97 -1.87
N ALA A 136 -5.70 13.89 -1.17
CA ALA A 136 -7.05 13.70 -0.64
C ALA A 136 -7.13 14.08 0.86
N GLY A 137 -7.08 15.37 1.18
CA GLY A 137 -7.56 15.89 2.48
C GLY A 137 -6.88 15.34 3.75
N CYS A 138 -5.59 14.95 3.69
CA CYS A 138 -4.85 14.54 4.88
C CYS A 138 -4.70 15.73 5.86
N PRO A 139 -5.01 15.58 7.16
CA PRO A 139 -4.74 16.62 8.17
C PRO A 139 -3.25 16.94 8.18
N ARG A 140 -2.90 18.21 8.01
CA ARG A 140 -1.50 18.68 7.88
C ARG A 140 -0.71 18.68 9.19
N ASP A 141 -1.30 18.18 10.27
CA ASP A 141 -0.90 18.60 11.61
C ASP A 141 -0.55 17.37 12.47
N ALA A 142 0.62 16.79 12.18
CA ALA A 142 1.41 16.11 13.21
C ALA A 142 2.82 16.68 13.23
N GLY A 143 2.94 17.78 13.96
CA GLY A 143 4.19 18.19 14.58
C GLY A 143 4.33 17.54 15.95
#